data_AF-A0A527XHU2-F1
#
_entry.id   AF-A0A527XHU2-F1
#
_cell.length_a   1.000
_cell.length_b   1.000
_cell.length_c   1.000
_cell.angle_alpha   90.00
_cell.angle_beta   90.00
_cell.angle_gamma   90.00
#
_symmetry.space_group_name_H-M   'P 1'
#
loop_
_entity.id
_entity.type
_entity.pdbx_description
1 polymer ?
#
loop_
_entity_poly.entity_id
_entity_poly.type
_entity_poly.pdbx_seq_one_letter_code
_entity_poly.pdbx_strand_id
1 'polypeptide(L)' 'VLSGGPIGLMAACLDVAVPYVHERKQFGQPIGTFQLVQGKLADMYTTMNAARAYVYAVAAACDRGETTRKDAAGCVLFAA' A
#
# COMPACT_ATOMS: atom_id res chain seq x y z
N VAL A 1 6.34 11.23 9.75
CA VAL A 1 7.41 10.24 9.99
C VAL A 1 6.84 8.85 10.31
N LEU A 2 6.01 8.68 11.34
CA LEU A 2 5.46 7.37 11.74
C LEU A 2 4.64 6.65 10.66
N SER A 3 3.85 7.38 9.85
CA SER A 3 3.05 6.80 8.76
C SER A 3 3.82 6.51 7.46
N GLY A 4 5.03 7.06 7.29
CA GLY A 4 5.82 6.86 6.08
C GLY A 4 6.47 5.48 5.99
N GLY A 5 6.87 4.91 7.13
CA GLY A 5 7.47 3.58 7.22
C GLY A 5 6.55 2.47 6.68
N PRO A 6 5.30 2.37 7.17
CA PRO A 6 4.35 1.37 6.69
C PRO A 6 4.04 1.45 5.19
N ILE A 7 3.87 2.66 4.61
CA ILE A 7 3.67 2.82 3.16
C ILE A 7 4.89 2.34 2.37
N GLY A 8 6.10 2.59 2.88
CA GLY A 8 7.34 2.07 2.29
C GLY A 8 7.40 0.53 2.33
N LEU A 9 6.98 -0.08 3.44
CA LEU A 9 6.87 -1.54 3.55
C LEU A 9 5.82 -2.11 2.59
N MET A 10 4.66 -1.48 2.44
CA MET A 10 3.64 -1.88 1.47
C MET A 10 4.19 -1.87 0.04
N ALA A 11 4.97 -0.85 -0.31
CA ALA A 11 5.64 -0.77 -1.61
C ALA A 11 6.66 -1.91 -1.78
N ALA A 12 7.53 -2.14 -0.79
CA ALA A 12 8.50 -3.23 -0.82
C ALA A 12 7.83 -4.61 -0.93
N CYS A 13 6.68 -4.81 -0.28
CA CYS A 13 5.90 -6.04 -0.41
C CYS A 13 5.40 -6.24 -1.85
N LEU A 14 4.96 -5.19 -2.54
CA LEU A 14 4.57 -5.27 -3.96
C LEU A 14 5.78 -5.55 -4.86
N ASP A 15 6.92 -4.89 -4.61
CA ASP A 15 8.16 -5.09 -5.38
C ASP A 15 8.65 -6.54 -5.32
N VAL A 16 8.40 -7.24 -4.21
CA VAL A 16 8.70 -8.67 -4.06
C VAL A 16 7.60 -9.56 -4.62
N ALA A 17 6.33 -9.23 -4.35
CA ALA A 17 5.20 -10.09 -4.73
C ALA A 17 4.97 -10.14 -6.25
N VAL A 18 5.08 -9.00 -6.94
CA VAL A 18 4.75 -8.90 -8.37
C VAL A 18 5.69 -9.76 -9.24
N PRO A 19 7.02 -9.73 -9.08
CA PRO A 19 7.91 -10.66 -9.79
C PRO A 19 7.63 -12.12 -9.42
N TYR A 20 7.44 -12.40 -8.13
CA TYR A 20 7.25 -13.75 -7.63
C TYR A 20 6.02 -14.45 -8.24
N VAL A 21 4.90 -13.74 -8.42
CA VAL A 21 3.70 -14.33 -9.00
C VAL A 21 3.84 -14.71 -10.48
N HIS A 22 4.79 -14.09 -11.19
CA HIS A 22 5.11 -14.41 -12.58
C HIS A 22 6.12 -15.55 -12.68
N GLU A 23 7.06 -15.65 -11.73
CA GLU A 23 8.07 -16.70 -11.71
C GLU A 23 7.53 -18.04 -11.19
N ARG A 24 6.74 -18.01 -10.11
CA ARG A 24 6.24 -19.20 -9.45
C ARG A 24 5.15 -19.87 -10.27
N LYS A 25 5.33 -21.15 -10.61
CA LYS A 25 4.36 -21.96 -11.35
C LYS A 25 3.70 -23.01 -10.45
N GLN A 26 2.40 -23.22 -10.65
CA GLN A 26 1.62 -24.29 -10.03
C GLN A 26 0.46 -24.67 -10.95
N PHE A 27 0.03 -25.94 -10.92
CA PHE A 27 -0.99 -26.45 -11.85
C PHE A 27 -0.67 -26.15 -13.33
N GLY A 28 0.62 -26.21 -13.70
CA GLY A 28 1.09 -26.01 -15.06
C GLY A 28 1.21 -24.55 -15.56
N GLN A 29 0.89 -23.55 -14.74
CA GLN A 29 0.94 -22.13 -15.14
C GLN A 29 1.47 -21.20 -14.03
N PRO A 30 1.91 -19.97 -14.34
CA PRO A 30 2.26 -18.98 -13.32
C PRO A 30 1.11 -18.70 -12.36
N ILE A 31 1.41 -18.55 -11.07
CA ILE A 31 0.35 -18.35 -10.06
C ILE A 31 -0.39 -17.01 -10.24
N GLY A 32 0.21 -16.03 -10.91
CA GLY A 32 -0.42 -14.75 -11.25
C GLY A 32 -1.60 -14.85 -12.23
N THR A 33 -1.84 -16.00 -12.87
CA THR A 33 -3.00 -16.18 -13.77
C THR A 33 -4.28 -16.52 -13.01
N PHE A 34 -4.19 -16.97 -11.76
CA PHE A 34 -5.35 -17.30 -10.94
C PHE A 34 -6.02 -16.03 -10.40
N GLN A 35 -7.33 -15.90 -10.59
CA GLN A 35 -8.11 -14.73 -10.17
C GLN A 35 -7.96 -14.39 -8.68
N LEU A 36 -7.84 -15.40 -7.81
CA LEU A 36 -7.62 -15.18 -6.37
C LEU A 36 -6.27 -14.51 -6.06
N VAL A 37 -5.22 -14.82 -6.85
CA VAL A 37 -3.91 -14.18 -6.71
C VAL A 37 -3.96 -12.76 -7.26
N GLN A 38 -4.64 -12.56 -8.40
CA GLN A 38 -4.86 -11.24 -8.98
C GLN A 38 -5.64 -10.33 -8.03
N GLY A 39 -6.69 -10.85 -7.37
CA GLY A 39 -7.45 -10.12 -6.35
C GLY A 39 -6.57 -9.68 -5.19
N LYS A 40 -5.73 -10.56 -4.65
CA LYS A 40 -4.78 -10.21 -3.58
C LYS A 40 -3.82 -9.10 -4.01
N LEU A 41 -3.30 -9.14 -5.23
CA LEU A 41 -2.42 -8.08 -5.75
C LEU A 41 -3.15 -6.76 -5.93
N ALA A 42 -4.39 -6.80 -6.43
CA ALA A 42 -5.25 -5.63 -6.56
C ALA A 42 -5.52 -5.00 -5.18
N ASP A 43 -5.83 -5.80 -4.17
CA ASP A 43 -6.04 -5.34 -2.79
C ASP A 43 -4.78 -4.68 -2.21
N MET A 44 -3.61 -5.31 -2.40
CA MET A 44 -2.33 -4.72 -1.97
C MET A 44 -2.06 -3.37 -2.64
N TYR A 45 -2.23 -3.30 -3.96
CA TYR A 45 -1.98 -2.09 -4.75
C TYR A 45 -2.94 -0.95 -4.38
N THR A 46 -4.23 -1.26 -4.26
CA THR A 46 -5.26 -0.26 -3.91
C THR A 46 -5.08 0.24 -2.48
N THR A 47 -4.82 -0.65 -1.52
CA THR A 47 -4.56 -0.29 -0.11
C THR A 47 -3.34 0.62 0.02
N MET A 48 -2.22 0.27 -0.62
CA MET A 48 -1.01 1.09 -0.62
C MET A 48 -1.28 2.49 -1.18
N ASN A 49 -1.98 2.59 -2.31
CA ASN A 49 -2.26 3.88 -2.94
C ASN A 49 -3.24 4.72 -2.12
N ALA A 50 -4.26 4.10 -1.51
CA ALA A 50 -5.15 4.79 -0.58
C ALA A 50 -4.37 5.35 0.62
N ALA A 51 -3.50 4.54 1.23
CA ALA A 51 -2.70 4.95 2.38
C ALA A 51 -1.77 6.11 2.02
N ARG A 52 -1.09 6.01 0.88
CA ARG A 52 -0.23 7.06 0.33
C ARG A 52 -1.00 8.36 0.07
N ALA A 53 -2.15 8.28 -0.59
CA ALA A 53 -2.97 9.43 -0.90
C ALA A 53 -3.43 10.14 0.38
N TYR A 54 -3.90 9.39 1.38
CA TYR A 54 -4.35 9.95 2.64
C TYR A 54 -3.21 10.64 3.40
N VAL A 55 -2.06 9.98 3.53
CA VAL A 55 -0.89 10.54 4.21
C VAL A 55 -0.38 11.80 3.52
N TYR A 56 -0.32 11.83 2.19
CA TYR A 56 0.13 13.02 1.46
C TYR A 56 -0.89 14.15 1.47
N ALA A 57 -2.20 13.85 1.48
CA ALA A 57 -3.23 14.87 1.63
C ALA A 57 -3.10 15.59 2.99
N VAL A 58 -2.90 14.82 4.08
CA VAL A 58 -2.71 15.38 5.42
C VAL A 58 -1.36 16.09 5.54
N ALA A 59 -0.30 15.55 4.94
CA ALA A 59 1.01 16.22 4.91
C ALA A 59 0.93 17.59 4.19
N ALA A 60 0.27 17.64 3.04
CA ALA A 60 0.08 18.91 2.32
C ALA A 60 -0.77 19.91 3.11
N ALA A 61 -1.78 19.45 3.86
CA ALA A 61 -2.53 20.31 4.78
C ALA A 61 -1.65 20.81 5.93
N CYS A 62 -0.69 20.00 6.38
CA CYS A 62 0.21 20.33 7.48
C CYS A 62 1.16 21.44 7.06
N ASP A 63 1.67 21.37 5.83
CA ASP A 63 2.52 22.41 5.23
C ASP A 63 1.79 23.75 5.08
N ARG A 64 0.45 23.73 4.95
CA ARG A 64 -0.41 24.93 4.93
C ARG A 64 -0.86 25.40 6.32
N GLY A 65 -0.55 24.66 7.39
CA GLY A 65 -1.02 24.95 8.75
C GLY A 65 -2.49 24.59 9.00
N GLU A 66 -3.13 23.79 8.14
CA GLU A 66 -4.55 23.43 8.17
C GLU A 66 -4.83 22.06 8.81
N THR A 67 -3.87 21.49 9.54
CA THR A 67 -3.96 20.10 10.04
C THR A 67 -4.37 20.03 11.50
N THR A 68 -5.19 19.03 11.82
CA THR A 68 -5.52 18.68 13.20
C THR A 68 -4.70 17.48 13.70
N ARG A 69 -4.55 17.36 15.02
CA ARG A 69 -3.96 16.16 15.65
C ARG A 69 -4.70 14.87 15.30
N LYS A 70 -6.00 14.96 14.99
CA LYS A 70 -6.83 13.81 14.61
C LYS A 70 -6.45 13.28 13.22
N ASP A 71 -6.15 14.17 12.27
CA ASP A 71 -5.75 13.79 10.92
C ASP A 71 -4.41 13.06 10.92
N ALA A 72 -3.46 13.54 11.75
CA ALA A 72 -2.18 12.88 11.94
C ALA A 72 -2.33 11.48 12.57
N ALA A 73 -3.20 11.33 13.56
CA ALA A 73 -3.49 10.03 14.18
C ALA A 73 -4.19 9.07 13.19
N GLY A 74 -5.13 9.57 12.38
CA GLY A 74 -5.80 8.81 11.34
C GLY A 74 -4.81 8.28 10.29
N CYS A 75 -3.85 9.11 9.87
CA CYS A 75 -2.78 8.70 8.96
C CYS A 75 -1.93 7.56 9.51
N VAL A 76 -1.63 7.55 10.81
CA VAL A 76 -0.88 6.46 11.45
C VAL A 76 -1.73 5.20 11.50
N LEU A 77 -3.00 5.30 11.92
CA LEU A 77 -3.90 4.15 12.01
C LEU A 77 -4.15 3.49 10.64
N PHE A 78 -4.36 4.29 9.60
CA PHE A 78 -4.70 3.78 8.28
C PHE A 78 -3.49 3.21 7.52
N ALA A 79 -2.30 3.76 7.78
CA ALA A 79 -1.09 3.27 7.15
C ALA A 79 -0.48 2.05 7.88
N ALA A 80 -0.68 1.91 9.20
CA ALA A 80 -0.16 0.81 10.00
C ALA A 80 -0.93 -0.51 9.78
#